data_AF-A0A0F2PS59-F1
#
_entry.id   AF-A0A0F2PS59-F1
#
_cell.length_a   1.000
_cell.length_b   1.000
_cell.length_c   1.000
_cell.angle_alpha   90.00
_cell.angle_beta   90.00
_cell.angle_gamma   90.00
#
_symmetry.space_group_name_H-M   'P 1'
#
loop_
_entity.id
_entity.type
_entity.pdbx_description
1 polymer ?
#
loop_
_entity_poly.entity_id
_entity_poly.type
_entity_poly.pdbx_seq_one_letter_code
_entity_poly.pdbx_strand_id
1 'polypeptide(L)'
;MLKNIICILIGILLFSVVCAEAADKTVGLIVNSRQIPVEPQPFIRDGRVFVPVSFIAEELGAQVIWDEKNYSVLINKDESDGYLKGQNFSSGTDSGIINNLIKASELKDILDDDKDNELADYRQGHNGGDQLANDPLMVDLRKKEDYDTRHISGAVWVAAAENMAEAQNVQKLKSLLEKHIADGGKYEIVVYCYSGNTSGLVAGVLGTQGLPVKNLMYGFDIGWRGTSKAYNPIYAPMEDSNGQKHLCGG
;
A
#
# COMPACT_ATOMS: atom_id res chain seq x y z
N MET A 1 -53.89 47.17 -22.14
CA MET A 1 -53.55 45.74 -21.99
C MET A 1 -52.15 45.38 -22.51
N LEU A 2 -51.72 45.90 -23.68
CA LEU A 2 -50.41 45.59 -24.27
C LEU A 2 -49.19 45.95 -23.39
N LYS A 3 -49.27 47.06 -22.64
CA LYS A 3 -48.19 47.54 -21.75
C LYS A 3 -47.91 46.57 -20.57
N ASN A 4 -48.96 45.92 -20.05
CA ASN A 4 -48.83 44.97 -18.93
C ASN A 4 -48.28 43.61 -19.40
N ILE A 5 -48.55 43.23 -20.64
CA ILE A 5 -48.04 41.99 -21.25
C ILE A 5 -46.52 42.11 -21.53
N ILE A 6 -46.06 43.30 -21.96
CA ILE A 6 -44.64 43.57 -22.21
C ILE A 6 -43.82 43.51 -20.90
N CYS A 7 -44.33 44.06 -19.79
CA CYS A 7 -43.65 43.98 -18.50
C CYS A 7 -43.55 42.55 -17.95
N ILE A 8 -44.55 41.70 -18.19
CA ILE A 8 -44.53 40.28 -17.79
C ILE A 8 -43.54 39.48 -18.65
N LEU A 9 -43.49 39.73 -19.96
CA LEU A 9 -42.54 39.06 -20.86
C LEU A 9 -41.08 39.45 -20.57
N ILE A 10 -40.81 40.71 -20.23
CA ILE A 10 -39.46 41.16 -19.83
C ILE A 10 -39.07 40.59 -18.46
N GLY A 11 -40.03 40.47 -17.52
CA GLY A 11 -39.79 39.85 -16.22
C GLY A 11 -39.49 38.34 -16.29
N ILE A 12 -40.11 37.62 -17.23
CA ILE A 12 -39.85 36.19 -17.44
C ILE A 12 -38.51 35.96 -18.16
N LEU A 13 -38.13 36.84 -19.09
CA LEU A 13 -36.83 36.78 -19.78
C LEU A 13 -35.64 37.05 -18.84
N LEU A 14 -35.85 37.85 -17.79
CA LEU A 14 -34.83 38.15 -16.78
C LEU A 14 -34.69 37.07 -15.69
N PHE A 15 -35.64 36.12 -15.61
CA PHE A 15 -35.60 35.05 -14.60
C PHE A 15 -34.95 33.75 -15.11
N SER A 16 -34.71 33.62 -16.42
CA SER A 16 -34.18 32.39 -17.04
C SER A 16 -32.65 32.31 -17.12
N VAL A 17 -31.91 33.28 -16.58
CA VAL A 17 -30.43 33.29 -16.59
C VAL A 17 -29.86 33.25 -15.17
N VAL A 18 -30.31 32.27 -14.39
CA VAL A 18 -29.51 31.78 -13.27
C VAL A 18 -28.90 30.46 -13.74
N CYS A 19 -27.83 30.57 -14.52
CA CYS A 19 -26.91 29.45 -14.69
C CYS A 19 -26.29 29.21 -13.30
N ALA A 20 -26.69 28.13 -12.65
CA ALA A 20 -25.96 27.63 -11.51
C ALA A 20 -24.58 27.18 -12.02
N GLU A 21 -23.58 28.05 -11.92
CA GLU A 21 -22.19 27.64 -11.99
C GLU A 21 -21.93 26.77 -10.77
N ALA A 22 -21.87 25.46 -10.96
CA ALA A 22 -21.23 24.59 -10.01
C ALA A 22 -19.77 25.05 -9.93
N ALA A 23 -19.43 25.81 -8.89
CA ALA A 23 -18.06 26.22 -8.63
C ALA A 23 -17.21 24.94 -8.54
N ASP A 24 -16.41 24.70 -9.57
CA ASP A 24 -15.44 23.62 -9.59
C ASP A 24 -14.48 23.86 -8.41
N LYS A 25 -14.50 22.96 -7.41
CA LYS A 25 -13.63 23.07 -6.24
C LYS A 25 -12.22 22.70 -6.66
N THR A 26 -11.54 23.64 -7.32
CA THR A 26 -10.14 23.51 -7.68
C THR A 26 -9.29 23.58 -6.42
N VAL A 27 -8.40 22.61 -6.25
CA VAL A 27 -7.45 22.58 -5.13
C VAL A 27 -6.17 23.26 -5.57
N GLY A 28 -5.89 24.46 -5.05
CA GLY A 28 -4.63 25.14 -5.30
C GLY A 28 -3.48 24.54 -4.48
N LEU A 29 -2.29 24.39 -5.09
CA LEU A 29 -1.06 24.08 -4.36
C LEU A 29 -0.25 25.34 -4.10
N ILE A 30 0.18 25.49 -2.84
CA ILE A 30 1.04 26.57 -2.40
C ILE A 30 2.29 25.95 -1.77
N VAL A 31 3.46 26.24 -2.34
CA VAL A 31 4.76 25.81 -1.81
C VAL A 31 5.60 27.06 -1.57
N ASN A 32 6.16 27.22 -0.37
CA ASN A 32 6.95 28.41 0.02
C ASN A 32 6.23 29.74 -0.28
N SER A 33 4.92 29.80 0.01
CA SER A 33 4.03 30.96 -0.26
C SER A 33 3.83 31.31 -1.74
N ARG A 34 4.25 30.45 -2.67
CA ARG A 34 4.01 30.60 -4.11
C ARG A 34 2.94 29.61 -4.55
N GLN A 35 1.89 30.10 -5.22
CA GLN A 35 0.94 29.23 -5.89
C GLN A 35 1.61 28.64 -7.13
N ILE A 36 1.60 27.31 -7.25
CA ILE A 36 2.26 26.59 -8.34
C ILE A 36 1.19 25.97 -9.25
N PRO A 37 1.19 26.26 -10.56
CA PRO A 37 0.39 25.49 -11.51
C PRO A 37 1.03 24.11 -11.68
N VAL A 38 0.27 23.05 -11.38
CA VAL A 38 0.73 21.66 -11.54
C VAL A 38 -0.18 20.90 -12.50
N GLU A 39 0.39 19.96 -13.25
CA GLU A 39 -0.35 19.05 -14.11
C GLU A 39 0.10 17.61 -13.86
N PRO A 40 -0.78 16.70 -13.38
CA PRO A 40 -2.23 16.88 -13.25
C PRO A 40 -2.64 17.76 -12.06
N GLN A 41 -3.76 18.49 -12.20
CA GLN A 41 -4.31 19.29 -11.11
C GLN A 41 -4.67 18.42 -9.88
N PRO A 42 -4.45 18.91 -8.64
CA PRO A 42 -4.91 18.19 -7.45
C PRO A 42 -6.43 18.16 -7.40
N PHE A 43 -6.97 17.08 -6.86
CA PHE A 43 -8.42 16.86 -6.82
C PHE A 43 -8.87 16.21 -5.52
N ILE A 44 -10.15 16.37 -5.18
CA ILE A 44 -10.77 15.75 -4.01
C ILE A 44 -11.49 14.48 -4.44
N ARG A 45 -11.25 13.37 -3.75
CA ARG A 45 -12.00 12.13 -3.90
C ARG A 45 -12.18 11.47 -2.54
N ASP A 46 -13.41 11.06 -2.22
CA ASP A 46 -13.79 10.39 -0.97
C ASP A 46 -13.31 11.14 0.30
N GLY A 47 -13.43 12.48 0.28
CA GLY A 47 -13.01 13.35 1.39
C GLY A 47 -11.50 13.50 1.54
N ARG A 48 -10.70 13.01 0.60
CA ARG A 48 -9.23 13.12 0.59
C ARG A 48 -8.77 13.98 -0.57
N VAL A 49 -7.72 14.77 -0.34
CA VAL A 49 -7.04 15.54 -1.39
C VAL A 49 -5.93 14.67 -2.00
N PHE A 50 -5.96 14.49 -3.31
CA PHE A 50 -4.91 13.82 -4.07
C PHE A 50 -4.03 14.88 -4.73
N VAL A 51 -2.72 14.79 -4.51
CA VAL A 51 -1.74 15.76 -4.99
C VAL A 51 -0.64 15.04 -5.77
N PRO A 52 -0.14 15.60 -6.89
CA PRO A 52 1.01 15.03 -7.61
C PRO A 52 2.26 15.00 -6.74
N VAL A 53 2.69 13.80 -6.35
CA VAL A 53 3.84 13.62 -5.45
C VAL A 53 5.16 14.10 -6.08
N SER A 54 5.33 13.95 -7.39
CA SER A 54 6.56 14.34 -8.10
C SER A 54 6.81 15.84 -7.99
N PHE A 55 5.79 16.66 -8.24
CA PHE A 55 5.90 18.12 -8.15
C PHE A 55 6.23 18.58 -6.73
N ILE A 56 5.59 18.01 -5.70
CA ILE A 56 5.92 18.33 -4.31
C ILE A 56 7.39 18.01 -4.05
N ALA A 57 7.85 16.83 -4.46
CA ALA A 57 9.21 16.38 -4.22
C ALA A 57 10.24 17.29 -4.92
N GLU A 58 10.01 17.62 -6.18
CA GLU A 58 10.87 18.51 -6.97
C GLU A 58 10.94 19.92 -6.38
N GLU A 59 9.80 20.51 -5.99
CA GLU A 59 9.76 21.83 -5.33
C GLU A 59 10.46 21.83 -3.96
N LEU A 60 10.57 20.68 -3.31
CA LEU A 60 11.33 20.50 -2.05
C LEU A 60 12.83 20.20 -2.30
N GLY A 61 13.29 20.22 -3.55
CA GLY A 61 14.68 20.03 -3.95
C GLY A 61 15.09 18.58 -4.09
N ALA A 62 14.14 17.65 -4.26
CA ALA A 62 14.43 16.24 -4.54
C ALA A 62 14.36 15.94 -6.04
N GLN A 63 15.20 15.02 -6.51
CA GLN A 63 15.12 14.42 -7.83
C GLN A 63 14.11 13.27 -7.82
N VAL A 64 13.24 13.22 -8.83
CA VAL A 64 12.25 12.14 -9.02
C VAL A 64 12.64 11.30 -10.24
N ILE A 65 12.78 9.99 -10.07
CA ILE A 65 13.19 9.05 -11.12
C ILE A 65 12.18 7.91 -11.19
N TRP A 66 11.74 7.55 -12.40
CA TRP A 66 10.95 6.34 -12.63
C TRP A 66 11.88 5.14 -12.86
N ASP A 67 11.73 4.10 -12.04
CA ASP A 67 12.38 2.81 -12.22
C ASP A 67 11.40 1.85 -12.92
N GLU A 68 11.59 1.66 -14.22
CA GLU A 68 10.76 0.78 -15.05
C GLU A 68 10.80 -0.69 -14.61
N LYS A 69 11.96 -1.18 -14.17
CA LYS A 69 12.15 -2.58 -13.79
C LYS A 69 11.35 -2.92 -12.53
N ASN A 70 11.35 -1.98 -11.59
CA ASN A 70 10.70 -2.14 -10.30
C ASN A 70 9.34 -1.44 -10.22
N TYR A 71 8.86 -0.84 -11.31
CA TYR A 71 7.62 -0.07 -11.36
C TYR A 71 7.45 0.89 -10.17
N SER A 72 8.54 1.58 -9.85
CA SER A 72 8.68 2.37 -8.63
C SER A 72 9.15 3.79 -8.94
N VAL A 73 8.69 4.75 -8.13
CA VAL A 73 9.18 6.14 -8.18
C VAL A 73 10.23 6.30 -7.09
N LEU A 74 11.46 6.64 -7.48
CA LEU A 74 12.57 6.97 -6.59
C LEU A 74 12.61 8.48 -6.38
N ILE A 75 12.64 8.91 -5.13
CA ILE A 75 12.74 10.33 -4.75
C ILE A 75 14.02 10.51 -3.93
N ASN A 76 15.02 11.16 -4.53
CA ASN A 76 16.35 11.35 -3.95
C ASN A 76 16.58 12.82 -3.64
N LYS A 77 17.14 13.15 -2.48
CA LYS A 77 17.62 14.50 -2.18
C LYS A 77 19.08 14.39 -1.75
N ASP A 78 19.94 15.23 -2.30
CA ASP A 78 21.41 15.18 -2.11
C ASP A 78 21.88 15.56 -0.69
N GLU A 79 20.96 15.84 0.23
CA GLU A 79 21.28 16.11 1.63
C GLU A 79 21.23 14.83 2.46
N SER A 80 22.22 14.68 3.34
CA SER A 80 22.38 13.60 4.33
C SER A 80 21.17 13.34 5.25
N ASP A 81 20.11 14.14 5.13
CA ASP A 81 18.88 14.06 5.91
C ASP A 81 17.93 13.03 5.29
N GLY A 82 18.24 11.77 5.59
CA GLY A 82 17.45 10.59 5.21
C GLY A 82 16.11 10.52 5.91
N TYR A 83 15.13 11.35 5.50
CA TYR A 83 13.77 11.30 6.04
C TYR A 83 12.99 10.03 5.67
N LEU A 84 13.52 9.17 4.80
CA LEU A 84 12.94 7.86 4.44
C LEU A 84 13.99 6.74 4.34
N LYS A 85 14.98 6.72 5.23
CA LYS A 85 15.80 5.50 5.42
C LYS A 85 15.05 4.55 6.34
N GLY A 86 14.13 3.76 5.79
CA GLY A 86 13.79 2.48 6.40
C GLY A 86 15.09 1.68 6.46
N GLN A 87 15.68 1.56 7.66
CA GLN A 87 16.96 0.87 7.83
C GLN A 87 16.77 -0.62 7.57
N ASN A 88 17.01 -1.06 6.34
CA ASN A 88 17.49 -2.41 6.09
C ASN A 88 18.98 -2.26 5.77
N PHE A 89 19.82 -2.62 6.75
CA PHE A 89 21.27 -2.73 6.60
C PHE A 89 21.57 -3.83 5.57
N SER A 90 21.74 -3.45 4.31
CA SER A 90 22.55 -4.24 3.40
C SER A 90 23.85 -3.47 3.18
N SER A 91 24.96 -4.06 3.60
CA SER A 91 26.31 -3.49 3.49
C SER A 91 26.84 -3.53 2.04
N GLY A 92 25.99 -3.28 1.05
CA GLY A 92 26.26 -3.42 -0.38
C GLY A 92 25.83 -2.22 -1.22
N THR A 93 26.26 -2.18 -2.47
CA THR A 93 26.01 -1.08 -3.43
C THR A 93 24.53 -0.90 -3.82
N ASP A 94 23.70 -1.92 -3.58
CA ASP A 94 22.23 -1.86 -3.74
C ASP A 94 21.58 -1.62 -2.37
N SER A 95 21.63 -0.38 -1.87
CA SER A 95 21.07 0.02 -0.56
C SER A 95 19.76 0.84 -0.68
N GLY A 96 18.99 0.62 -1.75
CA GLY A 96 17.77 1.38 -2.01
C GLY A 96 16.54 0.86 -1.25
N ILE A 97 15.52 1.71 -1.12
CA ILE A 97 14.18 1.35 -0.61
C ILE A 97 13.54 0.18 -1.39
N ILE A 98 14.05 -0.09 -2.59
CA ILE A 98 13.63 -1.21 -3.45
C ILE A 98 13.82 -2.58 -2.78
N ASN A 99 14.83 -2.75 -1.92
CA ASN A 99 15.01 -4.00 -1.17
C ASN A 99 13.97 -4.17 -0.05
N ASN A 100 13.21 -3.11 0.25
CA ASN A 100 12.14 -3.14 1.24
C ASN A 100 10.79 -3.46 0.59
N LEU A 101 10.77 -3.76 -0.71
CA LEU A 101 9.59 -4.15 -1.47
C LEU A 101 9.74 -5.60 -1.92
N ILE A 102 8.63 -6.32 -1.93
CA ILE A 102 8.54 -7.66 -2.53
C ILE A 102 7.34 -7.72 -3.47
N LYS A 103 7.54 -8.28 -4.67
CA LYS A 103 6.45 -8.47 -5.64
C LYS A 103 5.61 -9.67 -5.23
N ALA A 104 4.31 -9.63 -5.49
CA ALA A 104 3.42 -10.73 -5.13
C ALA A 104 3.80 -12.05 -5.82
N SER A 105 4.28 -12.02 -7.07
CA SER A 105 4.75 -13.22 -7.77
C SER A 105 6.00 -13.82 -7.13
N GLU A 106 6.96 -12.99 -6.74
CA GLU A 106 8.18 -13.41 -6.05
C GLU A 106 7.85 -14.00 -4.68
N LEU A 107 6.96 -13.34 -3.93
CA LEU A 107 6.50 -13.87 -2.65
C LEU A 107 5.77 -15.21 -2.82
N LYS A 108 4.91 -15.35 -3.83
CA LYS A 108 4.23 -16.61 -4.11
C LYS A 108 5.25 -17.72 -4.41
N ASP A 109 6.24 -17.46 -5.26
CA ASP A 109 7.28 -18.44 -5.57
C ASP A 109 8.15 -18.83 -4.36
N ILE A 110 8.27 -17.95 -3.36
CA ILE A 110 8.94 -18.25 -2.09
C ILE A 110 8.07 -19.17 -1.23
N LEU A 111 6.79 -18.82 -1.07
CA LEU A 111 5.82 -19.51 -0.22
C LEU A 111 5.22 -20.78 -0.86
N ASP A 112 5.62 -21.14 -2.08
CA ASP A 112 5.10 -22.24 -2.92
C ASP A 112 6.27 -22.78 -3.77
N ASP A 113 7.32 -23.24 -3.12
CA ASP A 113 8.58 -23.57 -3.78
C ASP A 113 8.51 -24.87 -4.58
N ASP A 114 7.57 -25.75 -4.24
CA ASP A 114 7.25 -26.97 -4.97
C ASP A 114 6.15 -26.80 -6.05
N LYS A 115 5.47 -25.64 -6.03
CA LYS A 115 4.50 -25.16 -7.03
C LYS A 115 3.21 -25.97 -7.11
N ASP A 116 2.79 -26.57 -6.01
CA ASP A 116 1.52 -27.28 -5.92
C ASP A 116 0.32 -26.37 -5.59
N ASN A 117 0.58 -25.08 -5.28
CA ASN A 117 -0.39 -24.07 -4.82
C ASN A 117 -0.99 -24.35 -3.43
N GLU A 118 -0.33 -25.18 -2.64
CA GLU A 118 -0.53 -25.34 -1.20
C GLU A 118 0.53 -24.54 -0.45
N LEU A 119 0.26 -23.24 -0.32
CA LEU A 119 1.13 -22.36 0.47
C LEU A 119 1.28 -22.85 1.92
N ALA A 120 2.51 -22.77 2.44
CA ALA A 120 2.84 -23.11 3.81
C ALA A 120 1.87 -22.50 4.86
N ASP A 121 1.28 -23.34 5.72
CA ASP A 121 0.47 -22.93 6.87
C ASP A 121 1.17 -23.28 8.20
N TYR A 122 1.80 -22.27 8.80
CA TYR A 122 2.47 -22.36 10.09
C TYR A 122 1.60 -22.85 11.25
N ARG A 123 0.27 -22.71 11.16
CA ARG A 123 -0.64 -23.08 12.26
C ARG A 123 -0.78 -24.58 12.41
N GLN A 124 -0.50 -25.36 11.36
CA GLN A 124 -0.66 -26.82 11.40
C GLN A 124 0.68 -27.57 11.36
N GLY A 125 1.83 -26.88 11.29
CA GLY A 125 3.13 -27.54 11.11
C GLY A 125 3.24 -28.28 9.76
N HIS A 126 2.33 -27.96 8.83
CA HIS A 126 2.29 -28.47 7.48
C HIS A 126 2.74 -27.34 6.55
N ASN A 127 3.87 -27.55 5.91
CA ASN A 127 4.43 -26.65 4.90
C ASN A 127 3.94 -26.97 3.49
N GLY A 128 2.96 -27.86 3.30
CA GLY A 128 2.58 -28.34 1.96
C GLY A 128 3.62 -29.25 1.28
N GLY A 129 4.88 -29.15 1.65
CA GLY A 129 6.03 -29.62 0.88
C GLY A 129 7.15 -28.56 0.84
N ASP A 130 6.82 -27.30 1.14
CA ASP A 130 7.65 -26.11 0.99
C ASP A 130 8.81 -25.98 1.99
N GLN A 131 9.96 -25.45 1.56
CA GLN A 131 11.09 -25.24 2.47
C GLN A 131 10.92 -24.00 3.34
N LEU A 132 10.47 -24.18 4.58
CA LEU A 132 10.31 -23.10 5.57
C LEU A 132 11.51 -22.13 5.72
N ALA A 133 12.73 -22.60 5.43
CA ALA A 133 13.96 -21.82 5.56
C ALA A 133 14.01 -20.54 4.72
N ASN A 134 13.24 -20.44 3.62
CA ASN A 134 13.18 -19.25 2.77
C ASN A 134 11.98 -18.34 3.11
N ASP A 135 11.04 -18.81 3.93
CA ASP A 135 9.75 -18.16 4.12
C ASP A 135 9.82 -17.02 5.13
N PRO A 136 9.31 -15.83 4.79
CA PRO A 136 9.19 -14.72 5.72
C PRO A 136 7.99 -14.89 6.66
N LEU A 137 8.03 -14.22 7.81
CA LEU A 137 6.86 -14.05 8.65
C LEU A 137 5.87 -13.10 7.95
N MET A 138 4.75 -13.64 7.49
CA MET A 138 3.69 -12.89 6.84
C MET A 138 2.78 -12.18 7.84
N VAL A 139 2.60 -10.86 7.72
CA VAL A 139 1.79 -10.06 8.64
C VAL A 139 0.75 -9.24 7.91
N ASP A 140 -0.52 -9.47 8.26
CA ASP A 140 -1.65 -8.70 7.74
C ASP A 140 -1.94 -7.47 8.62
N LEU A 141 -1.91 -6.29 7.99
CA LEU A 141 -2.18 -5.00 8.64
C LEU A 141 -3.57 -4.44 8.31
N ARG A 142 -4.42 -5.21 7.62
CA ARG A 142 -5.82 -4.85 7.40
C ARG A 142 -6.61 -4.96 8.70
N LYS A 143 -7.89 -4.56 8.61
CA LYS A 143 -8.84 -4.75 9.70
C LYS A 143 -8.95 -6.24 10.06
N LYS A 144 -9.23 -6.50 11.34
CA LYS A 144 -9.35 -7.87 11.86
C LYS A 144 -10.43 -8.65 11.11
N GLU A 145 -11.55 -8.00 10.81
CA GLU A 145 -12.69 -8.62 10.13
C GLU A 145 -12.32 -9.06 8.71
N ASP A 146 -11.50 -8.28 8.00
CA ASP A 146 -11.06 -8.63 6.65
C ASP A 146 -10.03 -9.76 6.68
N TYR A 147 -9.10 -9.73 7.63
CA TYR A 147 -8.20 -10.85 7.90
C TYR A 147 -9.01 -12.13 8.16
N ASP A 148 -10.00 -12.07 9.05
CA ASP A 148 -10.77 -13.25 9.45
C ASP A 148 -11.54 -13.91 8.32
N THR A 149 -11.94 -13.12 7.32
CA THR A 149 -12.66 -13.62 6.14
C THR A 149 -11.75 -14.19 5.08
N ARG A 150 -10.66 -13.49 4.72
CA ARG A 150 -9.70 -13.90 3.69
C ARG A 150 -8.36 -13.20 3.90
N HIS A 151 -7.29 -13.95 4.08
CA HIS A 151 -5.90 -13.48 4.15
C HIS A 151 -4.95 -14.38 3.35
N ILE A 152 -3.71 -13.92 3.19
CA ILE A 152 -2.63 -14.76 2.62
C ILE A 152 -2.42 -15.94 3.57
N SER A 153 -2.36 -17.16 3.04
CA SER A 153 -2.18 -18.37 3.85
C SER A 153 -0.94 -18.27 4.75
N GLY A 154 -1.09 -18.72 5.99
CA GLY A 154 -0.03 -18.65 7.01
C GLY A 154 0.23 -17.26 7.59
N ALA A 155 -0.43 -16.20 7.10
CA ALA A 155 -0.25 -14.85 7.63
C ALA A 155 -0.83 -14.71 9.04
N VAL A 156 -0.12 -13.97 9.89
CA VAL A 156 -0.57 -13.63 11.24
C VAL A 156 -1.19 -12.24 11.28
N TRP A 157 -2.14 -12.06 12.20
CA TRP A 157 -2.70 -10.75 12.54
C TRP A 157 -2.28 -10.33 13.94
N VAL A 158 -1.60 -9.19 14.04
CA VAL A 158 -1.16 -8.59 15.31
C VAL A 158 -2.07 -7.43 15.69
N ALA A 159 -2.19 -6.45 14.80
CA ALA A 159 -2.99 -5.25 14.93
C ALA A 159 -3.23 -4.65 13.54
N ALA A 160 -4.28 -3.81 13.41
CA ALA A 160 -4.46 -2.99 12.22
C ALA A 160 -3.32 -1.96 12.08
N ALA A 161 -3.07 -1.49 10.85
CA ALA A 161 -1.93 -0.65 10.51
C ALA A 161 -1.76 0.58 11.42
N GLU A 162 -2.85 1.25 11.81
CA GLU A 162 -2.85 2.43 12.68
C GLU A 162 -2.30 2.18 14.08
N ASN A 163 -2.40 0.94 14.58
CA ASN A 163 -1.99 0.56 15.93
C ASN A 163 -0.69 -0.24 15.94
N MET A 164 -0.14 -0.60 14.77
CA MET A 164 1.02 -1.49 14.67
C MET A 164 2.27 -0.91 15.34
N ALA A 165 2.41 0.42 15.36
CA ALA A 165 3.54 1.11 15.97
C ALA A 165 3.50 1.17 17.52
N GLU A 166 2.39 0.77 18.14
CA GLU A 166 2.30 0.71 19.60
C GLU A 166 3.29 -0.30 20.18
N ALA A 167 3.93 0.06 21.30
CA ALA A 167 5.01 -0.74 21.89
C ALA A 167 4.61 -2.21 22.16
N GLN A 168 3.39 -2.44 22.63
CA GLN A 168 2.84 -3.78 22.88
C GLN A 168 2.69 -4.63 21.61
N ASN A 169 2.27 -4.01 20.50
CA ASN A 169 2.07 -4.69 19.22
C ASN A 169 3.41 -5.01 18.57
N VAL A 170 4.37 -4.08 18.66
CA VAL A 170 5.76 -4.32 18.26
C VAL A 170 6.39 -5.47 19.06
N GLN A 171 6.21 -5.50 20.38
CA GLN A 171 6.73 -6.59 21.22
C GLN A 171 6.12 -7.94 20.82
N LYS A 172 4.80 -7.98 20.64
CA LYS A 172 4.11 -9.18 20.16
C LYS A 172 4.65 -9.65 18.80
N LEU A 173 4.88 -8.74 17.87
CA LEU A 173 5.48 -9.06 16.57
C LEU A 173 6.91 -9.61 16.71
N LYS A 174 7.74 -9.04 17.58
CA LYS A 174 9.08 -9.55 17.86
C LYS A 174 9.05 -10.99 18.38
N SER A 175 8.15 -11.28 19.32
CA SER A 175 7.98 -12.66 19.82
C SER A 175 7.48 -13.63 18.74
N LEU A 176 6.62 -13.18 17.83
CA LEU A 176 6.19 -13.99 16.68
C LEU A 176 7.35 -14.26 15.71
N LEU A 177 8.20 -13.26 15.45
CA LEU A 177 9.39 -13.42 14.63
C LEU A 177 10.39 -14.38 15.27
N GLU A 178 10.63 -14.27 16.58
CA GLU A 178 11.49 -15.21 17.31
C GLU A 178 10.98 -16.65 17.21
N LYS A 179 9.67 -16.85 17.36
CA LYS A 179 9.04 -18.17 17.18
C LYS A 179 9.20 -18.66 15.75
N HIS A 180 8.92 -17.82 14.75
CA HIS A 180 9.06 -18.14 13.33
C HIS A 180 10.46 -18.67 13.00
N ILE A 181 11.51 -17.99 13.48
CA ILE A 181 12.89 -18.43 13.30
C ILE A 181 13.15 -19.76 14.01
N ALA A 182 12.64 -19.92 15.24
CA ALA A 182 12.79 -21.16 16.00
C ALA A 182 12.13 -22.36 15.31
N ASP A 183 11.04 -22.13 14.58
CA ASP A 183 10.35 -23.15 13.79
C ASP A 183 11.08 -23.45 12.46
N GLY A 184 12.11 -22.67 12.09
CA GLY A 184 12.92 -22.85 10.89
C GLY A 184 12.72 -21.79 9.80
N GLY A 185 11.88 -20.79 10.07
CA GLY A 185 11.57 -19.69 9.15
C GLY A 185 12.71 -18.69 8.94
N LYS A 186 12.64 -17.93 7.85
CA LYS A 186 13.62 -16.87 7.54
C LYS A 186 13.50 -15.68 8.49
N TYR A 187 14.64 -15.06 8.83
CA TYR A 187 14.68 -13.77 9.53
C TYR A 187 14.25 -12.61 8.62
N GLU A 188 12.97 -12.55 8.28
CA GLU A 188 12.36 -11.55 7.41
C GLU A 188 10.88 -11.44 7.75
N ILE A 189 10.35 -10.21 7.77
CA ILE A 189 8.91 -9.96 7.92
C ILE A 189 8.42 -9.37 6.61
N VAL A 190 7.30 -9.88 6.10
CA VAL A 190 6.58 -9.24 5.00
C VAL A 190 5.24 -8.73 5.52
N VAL A 191 5.08 -7.41 5.52
CA VAL A 191 3.81 -6.76 5.89
C VAL A 191 3.00 -6.42 4.65
N TYR A 192 1.68 -6.48 4.76
CA TYR A 192 0.78 -6.04 3.70
C TYR A 192 -0.49 -5.40 4.25
N CYS A 193 -1.09 -4.52 3.44
CA CYS A 193 -2.45 -4.02 3.63
C CYS A 193 -3.25 -4.23 2.34
N TYR A 194 -4.39 -3.56 2.16
CA TYR A 194 -5.22 -3.69 0.96
C TYR A 194 -4.45 -3.42 -0.35
N SER A 195 -3.75 -2.28 -0.44
CA SER A 195 -3.08 -1.83 -1.67
C SER A 195 -1.56 -1.64 -1.55
N GLY A 196 -0.95 -2.02 -0.43
CA GLY A 196 0.50 -1.88 -0.19
C GLY A 196 0.96 -0.48 0.26
N ASN A 197 0.07 0.52 0.32
CA ASN A 197 0.46 1.89 0.68
C ASN A 197 0.67 2.07 2.19
N THR A 198 -0.36 1.76 3.00
CA THR A 198 -0.28 1.90 4.46
C THR A 198 0.76 0.95 5.05
N SER A 199 0.85 -0.27 4.53
CA SER A 199 1.87 -1.24 4.95
C SER A 199 3.29 -0.78 4.63
N GLY A 200 3.50 0.00 3.56
CA GLY A 200 4.79 0.64 3.28
C GLY A 200 5.22 1.64 4.36
N LEU A 201 4.28 2.43 4.89
CA LEU A 201 4.54 3.35 6.01
C LEU A 201 4.87 2.57 7.29
N VAL A 202 4.12 1.52 7.57
CA VAL A 202 4.36 0.65 8.74
C VAL A 202 5.71 -0.06 8.63
N ALA A 203 6.07 -0.56 7.44
CA ALA A 203 7.39 -1.15 7.19
C ALA A 203 8.52 -0.15 7.48
N GLY A 204 8.35 1.12 7.08
CA GLY A 204 9.27 2.20 7.42
C GLY A 204 9.45 2.36 8.93
N VAL A 205 8.34 2.47 9.68
CA VAL A 205 8.36 2.60 11.14
C VAL A 205 9.01 1.40 11.81
N LEU A 206 8.61 0.17 11.47
CA LEU A 206 9.18 -1.05 12.03
C LEU A 206 10.67 -1.20 11.68
N GLY A 207 11.09 -0.80 10.48
CA GLY A 207 12.49 -0.76 10.08
C GLY A 207 13.32 0.19 10.94
N THR A 208 12.80 1.36 11.34
CA THR A 208 13.52 2.25 12.29
C THR A 208 13.72 1.62 13.67
N GLN A 209 12.95 0.59 14.01
CA GLN A 209 13.08 -0.18 15.25
C GLN A 209 13.99 -1.42 15.08
N GLY A 210 14.67 -1.54 13.94
CA GLY A 210 15.64 -2.60 13.63
C GLY A 210 15.03 -3.92 13.16
N LEU A 211 13.75 -3.94 12.78
CA LEU A 211 13.09 -5.16 12.28
C LEU A 211 13.36 -5.38 10.78
N PRO A 212 13.56 -6.64 10.32
CA PRO A 212 13.87 -6.96 8.93
C PRO A 212 12.60 -6.96 8.07
N VAL A 213 11.99 -5.79 7.86
CA VAL A 213 10.64 -5.68 7.27
C VAL A 213 10.70 -5.30 5.78
N LYS A 214 9.90 -6.02 4.99
CA LYS A 214 9.54 -5.70 3.61
C LYS A 214 8.03 -5.45 3.49
N ASN A 215 7.65 -4.65 2.51
CA ASN A 215 6.27 -4.36 2.15
C ASN A 215 5.87 -5.15 0.90
N LEU A 216 4.72 -5.82 0.95
CA LEU A 216 4.13 -6.44 -0.24
C LEU A 216 3.65 -5.36 -1.22
N MET A 217 4.31 -5.30 -2.37
CA MET A 217 4.00 -4.35 -3.41
C MET A 217 2.57 -4.57 -3.93
N TYR A 218 1.81 -3.48 -4.00
CA TYR A 218 0.38 -3.45 -4.36
C TYR A 218 -0.55 -4.21 -3.39
N GLY A 219 -0.04 -4.74 -2.27
CA GLY A 219 -0.84 -5.32 -1.20
C GLY A 219 -1.71 -6.52 -1.60
N PHE A 220 -2.66 -6.82 -0.74
CA PHE A 220 -3.53 -7.99 -0.85
C PHE A 220 -4.50 -7.93 -2.02
N ASP A 221 -5.22 -6.82 -2.20
CA ASP A 221 -6.31 -6.77 -3.18
C ASP A 221 -5.79 -6.70 -4.61
N ILE A 222 -4.72 -5.94 -4.85
CA ILE A 222 -4.20 -5.68 -6.21
C ILE A 222 -3.10 -6.67 -6.55
N GLY A 223 -2.12 -6.86 -5.66
CA GLY A 223 -0.98 -7.73 -5.89
C GLY A 223 -1.34 -9.21 -5.77
N TRP A 224 -1.86 -9.61 -4.60
CA TRP A 224 -2.06 -11.01 -4.24
C TRP A 224 -3.33 -11.62 -4.87
N ARG A 225 -4.50 -11.10 -4.49
CA ARG A 225 -5.80 -11.54 -5.02
C ARG A 225 -5.90 -11.29 -6.52
N GLY A 226 -5.21 -10.26 -7.00
CA GLY A 226 -5.27 -9.83 -8.39
C GLY A 226 -6.57 -9.08 -8.69
N THR A 227 -6.46 -8.06 -9.52
CA THR A 227 -7.63 -7.42 -10.16
C THR A 227 -7.35 -7.29 -11.65
N SER A 228 -8.40 -7.08 -12.45
CA SER A 228 -8.25 -6.72 -13.87
C SER A 228 -7.48 -5.41 -14.10
N LYS A 229 -7.26 -4.61 -13.05
CA LYS A 229 -6.46 -3.38 -13.08
C LYS A 229 -5.00 -3.60 -12.71
N ALA A 230 -4.64 -4.75 -12.16
CA ALA A 230 -3.25 -5.08 -11.90
C ALA A 230 -2.55 -5.37 -13.23
N TYR A 231 -1.32 -4.89 -13.39
CA TYR A 231 -0.54 -5.15 -14.61
C TYR A 231 -0.23 -6.64 -14.77
N ASN A 232 0.08 -7.32 -13.66
CA ASN A 232 0.31 -8.78 -13.59
C ASN A 232 -0.40 -9.36 -12.34
N PRO A 233 -1.71 -9.64 -12.39
CA PRO A 233 -2.42 -10.29 -11.29
C PRO A 233 -1.99 -11.76 -11.17
N ILE A 234 -1.73 -12.24 -9.94
CA ILE A 234 -1.29 -13.63 -9.73
C ILE A 234 -2.42 -14.58 -9.27
N TYR A 235 -3.55 -14.04 -8.80
CA TYR A 235 -4.71 -14.82 -8.34
C TYR A 235 -4.32 -15.93 -7.33
N ALA A 236 -3.51 -15.57 -6.33
CA ALA A 236 -2.91 -16.53 -5.42
C ALA A 236 -3.92 -17.12 -4.41
N PRO A 237 -3.63 -18.31 -3.85
CA PRO A 237 -4.43 -18.90 -2.77
C PRO A 237 -4.54 -17.99 -1.55
N MET A 238 -5.66 -18.12 -0.84
CA MET A 238 -5.97 -17.43 0.40
C MET A 238 -6.57 -18.43 1.39
N GLU A 239 -6.71 -18.02 2.63
CA GLU A 239 -7.46 -18.76 3.64
C GLU A 239 -8.27 -17.83 4.53
N ASP A 240 -9.20 -18.40 5.29
CA ASP A 240 -9.89 -17.71 6.37
C ASP A 240 -9.30 -18.06 7.74
N SER A 241 -9.82 -17.42 8.79
CA SER A 241 -9.38 -17.64 10.17
C SER A 241 -9.54 -19.08 10.69
N ASN A 242 -10.34 -19.91 10.02
CA ASN A 242 -10.49 -21.33 10.34
C ASN A 242 -9.53 -22.23 9.54
N GLY A 243 -8.69 -21.64 8.68
CA GLY A 243 -7.78 -22.36 7.79
C GLY A 243 -8.48 -22.98 6.58
N GLN A 244 -9.72 -22.58 6.27
CA GLN A 244 -10.35 -23.03 5.04
C GLN A 244 -9.71 -22.29 3.86
N LYS A 245 -9.18 -23.04 2.90
CA LYS A 245 -8.56 -22.50 1.69
C LYS A 245 -9.60 -21.93 0.73
N HIS A 246 -9.29 -20.78 0.12
CA HIS A 246 -10.08 -20.09 -0.89
C HIS A 246 -9.20 -19.79 -2.11
N LEU A 247 -9.57 -20.31 -3.28
CA LEU A 247 -8.89 -19.99 -4.53
C LEU A 247 -9.45 -18.71 -5.15
N CYS A 248 -8.60 -17.89 -5.77
CA CYS A 248 -9.06 -16.74 -6.55
C CYS A 248 -9.68 -17.22 -7.88
N GLY A 249 -10.91 -16.78 -8.20
CA GLY A 249 -11.53 -16.99 -9.52
C GLY A 249 -12.70 -17.97 -9.62
N GLY A 250 -13.37 -18.29 -8.49
CA GLY A 250 -14.68 -18.97 -8.47
C GLY A 250 -15.84 -18.00 -8.42
#